data_AF-A0A4R5NGC7-F1
#
_entry.id   AF-A0A4R5NGC7-F1
#
_cell.length_a   1.000
_cell.length_b   1.000
_cell.length_c   1.000
_cell.angle_alpha   90.00
_cell.angle_beta   90.00
_cell.angle_gamma   90.00
#
_symmetry.space_group_name_H-M   'P 1'
#
loop_
_entity.id
_entity.type
_entity.pdbx_description
1 polymer ?
#
loop_
_entity_poly.entity_id
_entity_poly.type
_entity_poly.pdbx_seq_one_letter_code
_entity_poly.pdbx_strand_id
1 'polypeptide(L)'
;MVNKTEVVNTMQALVSELQKNHAQSETTSYVSETLQKLKKSDGVAFTGSLQLFFNQANIVKISDNIQLNKEEKTLWRKLFAFNSLGNNLWGASL
;
A
#
# COMPACT_ATOMS: atom_id res chain seq x y z
N MET A 1 6.84 -10.67 -11.88
CA MET A 1 5.43 -10.37 -11.53
C MET A 1 5.38 -9.93 -10.08
N VAL A 2 4.70 -8.84 -9.74
CA VAL A 2 4.48 -8.47 -8.34
C VAL A 2 3.72 -9.60 -7.65
N ASN A 3 4.26 -10.16 -6.56
CA ASN A 3 3.62 -11.26 -5.85
C ASN A 3 2.45 -10.73 -5.01
N LYS A 4 1.22 -11.04 -5.42
CA LYS A 4 -0.02 -10.63 -4.73
C LYS A 4 0.04 -10.95 -3.23
N THR A 5 0.47 -12.15 -2.88
CA THR A 5 0.58 -12.60 -1.49
C THR A 5 1.54 -11.73 -0.69
N GLU A 6 2.68 -11.37 -1.27
CA GLU A 6 3.66 -10.53 -0.58
C GLU A 6 3.17 -9.09 -0.38
N VAL A 7 2.50 -8.52 -1.38
CA VAL A 7 1.87 -7.19 -1.26
C VAL A 7 0.80 -7.20 -0.18
N VAL A 8 -0.12 -8.17 -0.21
CA VAL A 8 -1.20 -8.30 0.78
C VAL A 8 -0.65 -8.49 2.18
N ASN A 9 0.37 -9.33 2.36
CA ASN A 9 1.01 -9.54 3.66
C ASN A 9 1.72 -8.28 4.17
N THR A 10 2.44 -7.58 3.30
CA THR A 10 3.13 -6.34 3.67
C THR A 10 2.13 -5.24 4.04
N MET A 11 1.04 -5.11 3.29
CA MET A 11 -0.02 -4.15 3.58
C MET A 11 -0.80 -4.52 4.86
N GLN A 12 -1.04 -5.80 5.12
CA GLN A 12 -1.65 -6.28 6.36
C GLN A 12 -0.79 -5.95 7.59
N ALA A 13 0.53 -6.14 7.50
CA ALA A 13 1.45 -5.75 8.56
C ALA A 13 1.40 -4.23 8.78
N LEU A 14 1.41 -3.44 7.70
CA LEU A 14 1.32 -1.97 7.78
C LEU A 14 0.00 -1.53 8.45
N VAL A 15 -1.14 -2.09 8.07
CA VAL A 15 -2.44 -1.81 8.71
C VAL A 15 -2.39 -2.12 10.19
N SER A 16 -1.79 -3.25 10.57
CA SER A 16 -1.71 -3.65 11.97
C SER A 16 -0.90 -2.66 12.81
N GLU A 17 0.20 -2.13 12.28
CA GLU A 17 0.99 -1.09 12.97
C GLU A 17 0.28 0.27 12.99
N LEU A 18 -0.30 0.69 11.86
CA LEU A 18 -1.07 1.93 11.79
C LEU A 18 -2.28 1.92 12.74
N GLN A 19 -2.95 0.78 12.89
CA GLN A 19 -4.07 0.64 13.83
C GLN A 19 -3.63 0.75 15.30
N LYS A 20 -2.39 0.38 15.64
CA LYS A 20 -1.87 0.52 17.00
C LYS A 20 -1.55 1.98 17.35
N ASN A 21 -0.98 2.72 16.40
CA ASN A 21 -0.41 4.03 16.68
C ASN A 21 -1.27 5.21 16.16
N HIS A 22 -2.08 4.98 15.14
CA HIS A 22 -2.85 5.99 14.39
C HIS A 22 -4.27 5.50 14.05
N ALA A 23 -4.93 4.79 14.97
CA ALA A 23 -6.19 4.07 14.72
C ALA A 23 -7.30 4.89 14.04
N GLN A 24 -7.41 6.17 14.38
CA GLN A 24 -8.46 7.08 13.92
C GLN A 24 -8.04 7.92 12.70
N SER A 25 -6.83 7.71 12.18
CA SER A 25 -6.29 8.53 11.10
C SER A 25 -6.90 8.15 9.75
N GLU A 26 -6.98 9.14 8.85
CA GLU A 26 -7.47 8.93 7.49
C GLU A 26 -6.56 7.95 6.73
N THR A 27 -5.24 8.03 6.95
CA THR A 27 -4.26 7.10 6.39
C THR A 27 -4.55 5.66 6.81
N THR A 28 -4.84 5.41 8.10
CA THR A 28 -5.15 4.07 8.59
C THR A 28 -6.41 3.52 7.92
N SER A 29 -7.46 4.34 7.81
CA SER A 29 -8.71 3.97 7.13
C SER A 29 -8.46 3.64 5.66
N TYR A 30 -7.76 4.54 4.94
CA TYR A 30 -7.46 4.39 3.53
C TYR A 30 -6.64 3.12 3.21
N VAL A 31 -5.57 2.86 3.98
CA VAL A 31 -4.73 1.65 3.79
C VAL A 31 -5.54 0.39 4.13
N SER A 32 -6.39 0.44 5.15
CA SER A 32 -7.24 -0.69 5.55
C SER A 32 -8.29 -1.03 4.48
N GLU A 33 -8.97 -0.03 3.93
CA GLU A 33 -9.94 -0.21 2.85
C GLU A 33 -9.28 -0.74 1.58
N THR A 34 -8.12 -0.19 1.23
CA THR A 34 -7.32 -0.68 0.11
C THR A 34 -6.97 -2.16 0.29
N LEU A 35 -6.53 -2.56 1.48
CA LEU A 35 -6.21 -3.95 1.78
C LEU A 35 -7.41 -4.89 1.55
N GLN A 36 -8.60 -4.49 2.00
CA GLN A 36 -9.82 -5.27 1.78
C GLN A 36 -10.14 -5.41 0.29
N LYS A 37 -9.95 -4.33 -0.49
CA LYS A 37 -10.12 -4.35 -1.94
C LYS A 37 -9.11 -5.29 -2.61
N LEU A 38 -7.83 -5.20 -2.27
CA LEU A 38 -6.77 -6.04 -2.83
C LEU A 38 -6.96 -7.53 -2.52
N LYS A 39 -7.43 -7.88 -1.32
CA LYS A 39 -7.74 -9.29 -0.97
C LYS A 39 -8.81 -9.90 -1.89
N LYS A 40 -9.78 -9.09 -2.33
CA LYS A 40 -10.91 -9.49 -3.18
C LYS A 40 -10.63 -9.36 -4.68
N SER A 41 -9.47 -8.84 -5.06
CA SER A 41 -9.14 -8.52 -6.46
C SER A 41 -8.08 -9.46 -7.00
N ASP A 42 -8.18 -9.83 -8.28
CA ASP A 42 -7.20 -10.66 -9.00
C ASP A 42 -6.86 -10.07 -10.37
N GLY A 43 -5.75 -10.51 -10.96
CA GLY A 43 -5.30 -10.08 -12.29
C GLY A 43 -5.27 -8.55 -12.44
N VAL A 44 -5.94 -8.04 -13.48
CA VAL A 44 -5.99 -6.60 -13.81
C VAL A 44 -6.67 -5.77 -12.72
N ALA A 45 -7.69 -6.31 -12.04
CA ALA A 45 -8.37 -5.59 -10.96
C ALA A 45 -7.44 -5.38 -9.75
N PHE A 46 -6.57 -6.35 -9.47
CA PHE A 46 -5.56 -6.24 -8.43
C PHE A 46 -4.53 -5.16 -8.77
N THR A 47 -3.94 -5.22 -9.97
CA THR A 47 -2.92 -4.26 -10.39
C THR A 47 -3.47 -2.84 -10.49
N GLY A 48 -4.68 -2.66 -11.03
CA GLY A 48 -5.34 -1.36 -11.10
C GLY A 48 -5.62 -0.77 -9.72
N SER A 49 -6.11 -1.58 -8.77
CA SER A 49 -6.32 -1.14 -7.38
C SER A 49 -5.02 -0.78 -6.67
N LEU A 50 -3.95 -1.55 -6.92
CA LEU A 50 -2.63 -1.29 -6.35
C LEU A 50 -1.99 -0.01 -6.93
N GLN A 51 -2.19 0.27 -8.22
CA GLN A 51 -1.71 1.50 -8.84
C GLN A 51 -2.45 2.73 -8.31
N LEU A 52 -3.77 2.65 -8.16
CA LEU A 52 -4.56 3.71 -7.51
C LEU A 52 -4.06 3.97 -6.10
N PHE A 53 -3.74 2.90 -5.34
CA PHE A 53 -3.13 3.02 -4.04
C PHE A 53 -1.84 3.86 -4.06
N PHE A 54 -0.88 3.52 -4.94
CA PHE A 54 0.38 4.25 -5.01
C PHE A 54 0.25 5.72 -5.42
N ASN A 55 -0.75 6.04 -6.25
CA ASN A 55 -1.02 7.42 -6.67
C ASN A 55 -1.55 8.29 -5.53
N GLN A 56 -2.33 7.71 -4.60
CA GLN A 56 -3.07 8.46 -3.59
C GLN A 56 -2.50 8.35 -2.17
N ALA A 57 -1.84 7.24 -1.82
CA ALA A 57 -1.45 6.95 -0.44
C ALA A 57 -0.53 8.03 0.18
N ASN A 58 0.38 8.60 -0.61
CA ASN A 58 1.23 9.70 -0.11
C ASN A 58 0.46 11.01 0.08
N ILE A 59 -0.54 11.27 -0.76
CA ILE A 59 -1.39 12.47 -0.65
C ILE A 59 -2.21 12.38 0.64
N VAL A 60 -2.90 11.26 0.85
CA VAL A 60 -3.69 11.00 2.07
C VAL A 60 -2.81 11.15 3.31
N LYS A 61 -1.65 10.49 3.33
CA LYS A 61 -0.73 10.57 4.48
C LYS A 61 -0.23 11.99 4.78
N ILE A 62 0.07 12.78 3.75
CA ILE A 62 0.51 14.17 3.93
C ILE A 62 -0.64 15.03 4.48
N SER A 63 -1.86 14.88 3.94
CA SER A 63 -3.04 15.61 4.40
C SER A 63 -3.42 15.26 5.85
N ASP A 64 -3.35 13.98 6.20
CA ASP A 64 -3.62 13.44 7.54
C ASP A 64 -2.53 13.82 8.56
N ASN A 65 -1.38 14.33 8.09
CA ASN A 65 -0.27 14.86 8.90
C ASN A 65 0.25 13.91 9.98
N ILE A 66 0.19 12.59 9.76
CA ILE A 66 0.70 11.60 10.70
C ILE A 66 2.22 11.42 10.58
N GLN A 67 2.86 11.20 11.72
CA GLN A 67 4.28 10.85 11.76
C GLN A 67 4.46 9.35 11.92
N LEU A 68 4.89 8.69 10.84
CA LEU A 68 5.19 7.28 10.88
C LEU A 68 6.40 6.97 11.78
N ASN A 69 6.26 5.96 12.62
CA ASN A 69 7.34 5.42 13.43
C ASN A 69 8.34 4.62 12.55
N LYS A 70 9.40 4.06 13.17
CA LYS A 70 10.46 3.33 12.43
C LYS A 70 9.92 2.10 11.69
N GLU A 71 9.02 1.36 12.31
CA GLU A 71 8.46 0.13 11.75
C GLU A 71 7.48 0.44 10.61
N GLU A 72 6.56 1.38 10.84
CA GLU A 72 5.62 1.88 9.83
C GLU A 72 6.35 2.42 8.59
N LYS A 73 7.43 3.20 8.78
CA LYS A 73 8.28 3.68 7.67
C LYS A 73 8.91 2.54 6.88
N THR A 74 9.35 1.49 7.58
CA THR A 74 9.98 0.31 6.95
C THR A 74 8.97 -0.43 6.08
N LEU A 75 7.77 -0.68 6.62
CA LEU A 75 6.67 -1.33 5.92
C LEU A 75 6.17 -0.48 4.75
N TRP A 76 6.00 0.83 4.95
CA TRP A 76 5.61 1.78 3.92
C TRP A 76 6.60 1.78 2.75
N ARG A 77 7.90 1.86 3.04
CA ARG A 77 8.95 1.80 2.01
C ARG A 77 8.95 0.46 1.28
N LYS A 78 8.80 -0.66 2.00
CA LYS A 78 8.70 -1.99 1.38
C LYS A 78 7.50 -2.06 0.43
N LEU A 79 6.35 -1.54 0.85
CA LEU A 79 5.13 -1.52 0.05
C LEU A 79 5.31 -0.70 -1.24
N PHE A 80 5.94 0.48 -1.15
CA PHE A 80 6.22 1.33 -2.33
C PHE A 80 7.33 0.79 -3.24
N ALA A 81 8.21 -0.09 -2.74
CA ALA A 81 9.18 -0.78 -3.60
C ALA A 81 8.48 -1.69 -4.63
N PHE A 82 7.27 -2.20 -4.33
CA PHE A 82 6.47 -2.92 -5.32
C PHE A 82 6.00 -2.04 -6.48
N ASN A 83 5.88 -0.72 -6.29
CA ASN A 83 5.58 0.23 -7.37
C ASN A 83 6.76 0.36 -8.34
N SER A 84 7.99 0.43 -7.81
CA SER A 84 9.22 0.49 -8.62
C SER A 84 9.42 -0.82 -9.40
N LEU A 85 9.21 -1.97 -8.75
CA LEU A 85 9.23 -3.27 -9.41
C LEU A 85 8.13 -3.41 -10.46
N GLY A 86 6.93 -2.88 -10.17
CA GLY A 86 5.86 -2.74 -11.14
C GLY A 86 6.36 -1.97 -12.36
N ASN A 87 6.72 -0.70 -12.20
CA ASN A 87 7.09 0.19 -13.31
C ASN A 87 8.21 -0.38 -14.21
N ASN A 88 9.18 -1.08 -13.63
CA ASN A 88 10.24 -1.75 -14.39
C ASN A 88 9.72 -2.95 -15.21
N LEU A 89 8.66 -3.61 -14.76
CA LEU A 89 8.02 -4.73 -15.47
C LEU A 89 6.98 -4.25 -16.51
N TRP A 90 6.29 -3.13 -16.27
CA TRP A 90 5.33 -2.54 -17.23
C TRP A 90 6.05 -1.78 -18.36
N GLY A 91 7.18 -1.12 -18.06
CA GLY A 91 7.99 -0.43 -19.06
C GLY A 91 8.78 -1.35 -19.97
N ALA A 92 9.03 -2.60 -19.55
CA ALA A 92 9.72 -3.62 -20.33
C ALA A 92 8.79 -4.41 -21.28
N SER A 93 7.48 -4.18 -21.23
CA SER A 93 6.49 -4.79 -22.13
C SER A 93 6.12 -3.95 -23.36
N LEU A 94 6.99 -3.01 -23.77
CA LEU A 94 6.88 -2.24 -25.01
C LEU A 94 7.92 -2.67 -26.03
#